data_AF-A0A1J9SNU8-F1
#
_entry.id   AF-A0A1J9SNU8-F1
#
_cell.length_a   1.000
_cell.length_b   1.000
_cell.length_c   1.000
_cell.angle_alpha   90.00
_cell.angle_beta   90.00
_cell.angle_gamma   90.00
#
_symmetry.space_group_name_H-M   'P 1'
#
loop_
_entity.id
_entity.type
_entity.pdbx_description
1 polymer ?
#
loop_
_entity_poly.entity_id
_entity_poly.type
_entity_poly.pdbx_seq_one_letter_code
_entity_poly.pdbx_strand_id
1 'polypeptide(L)'
;MESGGVKGTGEEVKKSGDIKVLNNEENFLGLSEAANKSKGSKSYSDWTIYKKEKIEVDPKFREEMIKKKKELEMKLQKQIDDFVETK
;
A
#
# COMPACT_ATOMS: atom_id res chain seq x y z
N MET A 1 -0.47 -25.92 -27.99
CA MET A 1 -0.28 -24.46 -27.87
C MET A 1 -0.65 -24.09 -26.46
N GLU A 2 0.35 -23.92 -25.60
CA GLU A 2 0.18 -23.39 -24.25
C GLU A 2 -0.28 -21.94 -24.32
N SER A 3 -1.30 -21.61 -23.54
CA SER A 3 -1.45 -20.25 -23.02
C SER A 3 -1.68 -20.39 -21.52
N GLY A 4 -0.56 -20.53 -20.80
CA GLY A 4 -0.50 -20.47 -19.35
C GLY A 4 -0.96 -19.10 -18.89
N GLY A 5 -2.22 -19.03 -18.46
CA GLY A 5 -2.71 -17.92 -17.66
C GLY A 5 -2.04 -18.01 -16.29
N VAL A 6 -1.16 -17.05 -16.00
CA VAL A 6 -0.58 -16.85 -14.67
C VAL A 6 -1.74 -16.72 -13.68
N LYS A 7 -1.96 -17.76 -12.87
CA LYS A 7 -2.76 -17.69 -11.65
C LYS A 7 -2.07 -16.65 -10.77
N GLY A 8 -2.60 -15.43 -10.76
CA GLY A 8 -2.33 -14.51 -9.67
C GLY A 8 -2.81 -15.20 -8.40
N THR A 9 -1.89 -15.72 -7.60
CA THR A 9 -2.15 -16.28 -6.28
C THR A 9 -2.52 -15.13 -5.34
N GLY A 10 -3.70 -14.55 -5.55
CA GLY A 10 -4.49 -13.98 -4.48
C GLY A 10 -5.06 -15.15 -3.71
N GLU A 11 -4.21 -15.89 -3.01
CA GLU A 11 -4.68 -16.83 -2.00
C GLU A 11 -5.54 -16.01 -1.04
N GLU A 12 -6.81 -16.40 -0.99
CA GLU A 12 -7.82 -15.87 -0.09
C GLU A 12 -7.20 -15.73 1.29
N VAL A 13 -6.92 -14.49 1.70
CA VAL A 13 -6.58 -14.16 3.08
C VAL A 13 -7.77 -14.67 3.89
N LYS A 14 -7.58 -15.84 4.49
CA LYS A 14 -8.63 -16.57 5.20
C LYS A 14 -9.35 -15.57 6.09
N LYS A 15 -10.68 -15.57 5.97
CA LYS A 15 -11.71 -14.63 6.47
C LYS A 15 -11.61 -14.21 7.96
N SER A 16 -10.59 -14.66 8.68
CA SER A 16 -10.19 -14.32 10.04
C SER A 16 -8.72 -13.81 10.07
N GLY A 17 -8.32 -13.00 9.08
CA GLY A 17 -7.00 -12.36 9.08
C GLY A 17 -6.81 -11.62 10.40
N ASP A 18 -5.64 -11.78 11.02
CA ASP A 18 -5.37 -11.25 12.35
C ASP A 18 -5.67 -9.75 12.35
N ILE A 19 -6.65 -9.34 13.17
CA ILE A 19 -7.18 -7.97 13.23
C ILE A 19 -6.03 -6.98 13.43
N LYS A 20 -4.94 -7.41 14.08
CA LYS A 20 -3.73 -6.59 14.32
C LYS A 20 -2.97 -6.23 13.04
N VAL A 21 -2.87 -7.15 12.08
CA VAL A 21 -2.20 -6.90 10.79
C VAL A 21 -3.09 -5.99 9.93
N LEU A 22 -4.40 -6.27 9.91
CA LEU A 22 -5.37 -5.47 9.16
C LEU A 22 -5.55 -4.06 9.73
N ASN A 23 -5.50 -3.91 11.05
CA ASN A 23 -5.62 -2.63 11.76
C ASN A 23 -4.27 -2.06 12.19
N ASN A 24 -3.19 -2.34 11.45
CA ASN A 24 -1.90 -1.73 11.74
C ASN A 24 -2.02 -0.20 11.56
N GLU A 25 -1.99 0.55 12.67
CA GLU A 25 -2.18 2.01 12.66
C GLU A 25 -1.14 2.72 11.78
N GLU A 26 0.09 2.20 11.68
CA GLU A 26 1.14 2.78 10.83
C GLU A 26 0.78 2.68 9.33
N ASN A 27 -0.12 1.76 8.95
CA ASN A 27 -0.63 1.59 7.59
C ASN A 27 -1.66 2.65 7.19
N PHE A 28 -2.19 3.41 8.15
CA PHE A 28 -3.12 4.49 7.88
C PHE A 28 -2.39 5.84 7.90
N LEU A 29 -2.21 6.43 6.73
CA LEU A 29 -1.67 7.77 6.58
C LEU A 29 -2.77 8.70 6.06
N GLY A 30 -3.26 9.55 6.96
CA GLY A 30 -4.25 10.57 6.62
C GLY A 30 -3.61 11.68 5.79
N LEU A 31 -3.99 11.77 4.52
CA LEU A 31 -3.76 12.99 3.73
C LEU A 31 -4.91 13.97 3.95
N SER A 32 -4.71 15.25 3.58
CA SER A 32 -5.82 16.20 3.50
C SER A 32 -6.89 15.72 2.52
N GLU A 33 -8.14 16.16 2.67
CA GLU A 33 -9.23 15.78 1.77
C GLU A 33 -8.89 16.08 0.30
N ALA A 34 -8.32 17.26 0.03
CA ALA A 34 -7.89 17.66 -1.30
C ALA A 34 -6.76 16.76 -1.85
N ALA A 35 -5.79 16.40 -1.01
CA ALA A 35 -4.71 15.49 -1.39
C ALA A 35 -5.23 14.08 -1.67
N ASN A 36 -6.12 13.56 -0.82
CA ASN A 36 -6.78 12.27 -1.03
C ASN A 36 -7.57 12.24 -2.34
N LYS A 37 -8.37 13.28 -2.62
CA LYS A 37 -9.14 13.39 -3.87
C LYS A 37 -8.23 13.51 -5.11
N SER A 38 -7.13 14.24 -4.98
CA SER A 38 -6.15 14.43 -6.05
C SER A 38 -5.39 13.15 -6.39
N LYS A 39 -4.91 12.43 -5.35
CA LYS A 39 -4.19 11.18 -5.46
C LYS A 39 -5.08 10.04 -5.98
N GLY A 40 -6.28 9.91 -5.40
CA GLY A 40 -7.17 8.77 -5.65
C GLY A 40 -6.44 7.44 -5.45
N SER A 41 -6.62 6.53 -6.39
CA SER A 41 -6.00 5.19 -6.36
C SER A 41 -4.52 5.15 -6.78
N LYS A 42 -3.92 6.29 -7.16
CA LYS A 42 -2.51 6.33 -7.59
C LYS A 42 -1.57 6.00 -6.44
N SER A 43 -0.42 5.41 -6.75
CA SER A 43 0.69 5.29 -5.81
C SER A 43 1.35 6.65 -5.54
N TYR A 44 2.17 6.76 -4.48
CA TYR A 44 2.98 7.97 -4.24
C TYR A 44 4.03 8.19 -5.36
N SER A 45 4.45 7.12 -6.04
CA SER A 45 5.32 7.21 -7.22
C SER A 45 4.60 7.82 -8.43
N ASP A 46 3.34 7.43 -8.66
CA ASP A 46 2.57 7.88 -9.84
C ASP A 46 1.83 9.21 -9.61
N TRP A 47 1.69 9.64 -8.36
CA TRP A 47 1.02 10.87 -7.99
C TRP A 47 2.03 12.02 -7.88
N THR A 48 2.36 12.58 -9.04
CA THR A 48 3.36 13.66 -9.17
C THR A 48 2.76 15.06 -9.22
N ILE A 49 1.47 15.20 -9.56
CA ILE A 49 0.80 16.49 -9.78
C ILE A 49 -0.57 16.52 -9.12
N TYR A 50 -0.90 17.64 -8.48
CA TYR A 50 -2.24 17.97 -8.03
C TYR A 50 -3.15 18.29 -9.22
N LYS A 51 -4.13 17.41 -9.50
CA LYS A 51 -4.99 17.50 -10.70
C LYS A 51 -5.66 18.86 -10.91
N LYS A 52 -6.02 19.56 -9.81
CA LYS A 52 -6.81 20.79 -9.88
C LYS A 52 -5.97 22.03 -10.21
N GLU A 53 -4.70 22.05 -9.79
CA GLU A 53 -3.90 23.28 -9.76
C GLU A 53 -2.59 23.17 -10.56
N LYS A 54 -2.30 22.01 -11.19
CA LYS A 54 -1.02 21.70 -11.84
C LYS A 54 0.20 21.95 -10.93
N ILE A 55 -0.02 21.92 -9.63
CA ILE A 55 1.03 22.05 -8.62
C ILE A 55 1.71 20.69 -8.49
N GLU A 56 3.04 20.68 -8.54
CA GLU A 56 3.82 19.48 -8.28
C GLU A 56 3.65 19.05 -6.82
N VAL A 57 3.46 17.76 -6.61
CA VAL A 57 3.53 17.20 -5.27
C VAL A 57 5.00 17.22 -4.85
N ASP A 58 5.28 17.75 -3.66
CA ASP A 58 6.64 17.87 -3.13
C ASP A 58 7.42 16.55 -3.31
N PRO A 59 8.52 16.56 -4.11
CA PRO A 59 9.32 15.37 -4.35
C PRO A 59 9.88 14.74 -3.07
N LYS A 60 10.27 15.54 -2.06
CA LYS A 60 10.79 15.02 -0.79
C LYS A 60 9.72 14.26 -0.04
N PHE A 61 8.54 14.84 0.08
CA PHE A 61 7.38 14.16 0.67
C PHE A 61 7.08 12.85 -0.06
N ARG A 62 7.12 12.82 -1.39
CA ARG A 62 6.89 11.58 -2.15
C ARG A 62 7.93 10.52 -1.86
N GLU A 63 9.21 10.88 -1.84
CA GLU A 63 10.30 9.97 -1.52
C GLU A 63 10.15 9.36 -0.12
N GLU A 64 9.82 10.18 0.87
CA GLU A 64 9.56 9.73 2.25
C GLU A 64 8.40 8.73 2.30
N MET A 65 7.30 9.02 1.60
CA MET A 65 6.13 8.14 1.59
C MET A 65 6.38 6.83 0.83
N ILE A 66 7.18 6.85 -0.23
CA ILE A 66 7.61 5.65 -0.95
C ILE A 66 8.48 4.78 -0.04
N LYS A 67 9.44 5.38 0.67
CA LYS A 67 10.29 4.67 1.64
C LYS A 67 9.46 4.06 2.77
N LYS A 68 8.56 4.85 3.37
CA LYS A 68 7.67 4.38 4.44
C LYS A 68 6.78 3.23 3.98
N LYS A 69 6.25 3.29 2.75
CA LYS A 69 5.47 2.20 2.18
C LYS A 69 6.29 0.90 2.11
N LYS A 70 7.53 0.96 1.63
CA LYS A 70 8.40 -0.21 1.50
C LYS A 70 8.73 -0.82 2.87
N GLU A 71 9.04 0.02 3.86
CA GLU A 71 9.30 -0.43 5.23
C GLU A 71 8.08 -1.10 5.86
N LEU A 72 6.88 -0.53 5.65
CA LEU A 72 5.63 -1.11 6.13
C LEU A 72 5.29 -2.42 5.45
N GLU A 73 5.49 -2.52 4.14
CA GLU A 73 5.27 -3.76 3.38
C GLU A 73 6.11 -4.90 3.93
N MET A 74 7.39 -4.65 4.21
CA MET A 74 8.27 -5.63 4.87
C MET A 74 7.79 -6.02 6.27
N LYS A 75 7.40 -5.04 7.09
CA LYS A 75 6.88 -5.29 8.45
C LYS A 75 5.60 -6.13 8.42
N LEU A 76 4.66 -5.79 7.54
CA LEU A 76 3.39 -6.49 7.39
C LEU A 76 3.59 -7.91 6.86
N GLN A 77 4.47 -8.09 5.87
CA GLN A 77 4.81 -9.42 5.38
C GLN A 77 5.39 -10.29 6.49
N LYS A 78 6.32 -9.75 7.30
CA LYS A 78 6.85 -10.48 8.46
C LYS A 78 5.75 -10.86 9.45
N GLN A 79 4.82 -9.95 9.76
CA GLN A 79 3.70 -10.27 10.66
C GLN A 79 2.79 -11.37 10.08
N ILE A 80 2.62 -11.42 8.76
CA ILE A 80 1.90 -12.50 8.07
C ILE A 80 2.69 -13.81 8.16
N ASP A 81 3.99 -13.79 7.88
CA ASP A 81 4.86 -14.96 7.92
C ASP A 81 4.90 -15.57 9.33
N ASP A 82 5.14 -14.74 10.36
CA ASP A 82 5.13 -15.14 11.78
C ASP A 82 3.77 -15.79 12.16
N PHE A 83 2.66 -15.31 11.60
CA PHE A 83 1.32 -15.88 11.83
C PHE A 83 1.10 -17.21 11.09
N VAL A 84 1.70 -17.40 9.91
CA VAL A 84 1.58 -18.64 9.13
C VAL A 84 2.49 -19.73 9.71
N GLU A 85 3.70 -19.38 10.15
CA GLU A 85 4.66 -20.32 10.78
C GLU A 85 4.22 -20.80 12.17
N THR A 86 3.33 -20.08 12.85
CA THR A 86 2.81 -20.47 14.17
C THR A 86 1.61 -21.42 14.13
N LYS A 87 1.20 -21.90 12.95
CA LYS A 87 0.14 -22.91 12.75
C LYS A 87 0.69 -24.26 12.32
#